data_AF-A0A8X7T6S7-F1
#
_entry.id   AF-A0A8X7T6S7-F1
#
_cell.length_a   1.000
_cell.length_b   1.000
_cell.length_c   1.000
_cell.angle_alpha   90.00
_cell.angle_beta   90.00
_cell.angle_gamma   90.00
#
_symmetry.space_group_name_H-M   'P 1'
#
loop_
_entity.id
_entity.type
_entity.pdbx_description
1 polymer ?
#
loop_
_entity_poly.entity_id
_entity_poly.type
_entity_poly.pdbx_seq_one_letter_code
_entity_poly.pdbx_strand_id
1 'polypeptide(L)'
;MLRSTTHHDAHARYSAFPSARDPAPSQLHTSNSLRTAIMTARSPSAAHRLSLGQPNSAPSYALPTLSGNATPSGRGPAPTGSQPVTQHALQLAAPAPKLVDAHALLLLTTETHALLRASATHCVRQTAELTKTLAKTNLRRDDLNATAPDIEFETSVRMEAIGFHVGANIAQRLAGLRPPLTSTLDVLKFICKELWTTVWEKQVDNLRTNHRGVYVLQDNAFKPLLRMSTPSGQAETARQSKSHLAYPIGIVRGALAQMGVPATVVAETNQLPQCVFHIKTTGS
;
A
#
# COMPACT_ATOMS: atom_id res chain seq x y z
N MET A 1 -59.91 42.65 -15.43
CA MET A 1 -59.74 41.23 -15.81
C MET A 1 -58.27 40.86 -15.65
N LEU A 2 -58.00 39.89 -14.76
CA LEU A 2 -56.96 38.83 -14.84
C LEU A 2 -55.48 39.27 -14.93
N ARG A 3 -54.52 38.74 -14.17
CA ARG A 3 -54.50 37.78 -13.05
C ARG A 3 -53.07 37.81 -12.48
N SER A 4 -52.94 37.76 -11.16
CA SER A 4 -51.70 37.45 -10.44
C SER A 4 -51.17 36.06 -10.80
N THR A 5 -49.85 35.92 -10.92
CA THR A 5 -49.13 34.68 -10.66
C THR A 5 -47.91 34.97 -9.78
N THR A 6 -48.03 34.47 -8.56
CA THR A 6 -47.00 34.36 -7.52
C THR A 6 -45.89 33.40 -7.96
N HIS A 7 -44.62 33.82 -7.87
CA HIS A 7 -43.50 32.89 -7.78
C HIS A 7 -43.02 32.84 -6.33
N HIS A 8 -43.22 31.67 -5.73
CA HIS A 8 -42.95 31.35 -4.34
C HIS A 8 -41.45 31.11 -4.10
N ASP A 9 -40.98 31.56 -2.95
CA ASP A 9 -39.65 31.35 -2.37
C ASP A 9 -39.16 29.90 -2.45
N ALA A 10 -37.92 29.73 -2.91
CA ALA A 10 -37.13 28.51 -2.74
C ALA A 10 -35.88 28.83 -1.91
N HIS A 11 -36.09 29.37 -0.71
CA HIS A 11 -35.11 29.37 0.37
C HIS A 11 -35.63 28.47 1.51
N ALA A 12 -34.70 27.78 2.18
CA ALA A 12 -34.87 26.95 3.37
C ALA A 12 -35.17 25.44 3.16
N ARG A 13 -34.11 24.67 2.87
CA ARG A 13 -33.90 23.32 3.45
C ARG A 13 -32.41 23.02 3.65
N TYR A 14 -31.78 23.75 4.58
CA TYR A 14 -30.56 23.30 5.26
C TYR A 14 -30.80 23.48 6.75
N SER A 15 -31.33 22.44 7.38
CA SER A 15 -31.56 22.39 8.82
C SER A 15 -30.67 21.31 9.43
N ALA A 16 -29.70 21.78 10.22
CA ALA A 16 -29.10 21.15 11.40
C ALA A 16 -28.64 19.68 11.32
N PHE A 17 -27.33 19.47 11.17
CA PHE A 17 -26.66 18.27 11.71
C PHE A 17 -26.38 18.48 13.20
N PRO A 18 -26.61 17.48 14.08
CA PRO A 18 -26.25 17.60 15.49
C PRO A 18 -24.72 17.54 15.65
N SER A 19 -24.19 18.47 16.45
CA SER A 19 -22.80 18.53 16.89
C SER A 19 -22.40 17.23 17.58
N ALA A 20 -21.56 16.43 16.92
CA ALA A 20 -20.89 15.29 17.56
C ALA A 20 -19.92 15.83 18.61
N ARG A 21 -20.14 15.45 19.88
CA ARG A 21 -19.16 15.68 20.95
C ARG A 21 -17.89 14.89 20.63
N ASP A 22 -16.74 15.54 20.79
CA ASP A 22 -15.44 14.90 20.70
C ASP A 22 -15.34 13.73 21.71
N PRO A 23 -14.89 12.54 21.28
CA PRO A 23 -14.64 11.45 22.21
C PRO A 23 -13.41 11.74 23.08
N ALA A 24 -13.52 11.44 24.37
CA ALA A 24 -12.44 11.58 25.34
C ALA A 24 -11.16 10.80 24.94
N PRO A 25 -9.96 11.28 25.32
CA PRO A 25 -8.66 10.77 24.87
C PRO A 25 -8.39 9.28 25.19
N SER A 26 -9.16 8.66 26.09
CA SER A 26 -9.07 7.24 26.41
C SER A 26 -9.66 6.31 25.33
N GLN A 27 -10.52 6.81 24.42
CA GLN A 27 -11.15 6.01 23.36
C GLN A 27 -10.28 5.85 22.10
N LEU A 28 -9.31 6.76 21.89
CA LEU A 28 -8.37 6.71 20.76
C LEU A 28 -7.34 5.57 20.89
N HIS A 29 -6.87 5.28 22.10
CA HIS A 29 -5.89 4.20 22.33
C HIS A 29 -6.51 2.81 22.13
N THR A 30 -7.77 2.61 22.52
CA THR A 30 -8.48 1.33 22.35
C THR A 30 -8.83 1.07 20.88
N SER A 31 -9.17 2.11 20.12
CA SER A 31 -9.45 2.01 18.68
C SER A 31 -8.20 1.57 17.89
N ASN A 32 -7.01 2.09 18.22
CA ASN A 32 -5.77 1.70 17.55
C ASN A 32 -5.33 0.25 17.84
N SER A 33 -5.60 -0.27 19.05
CA SER A 33 -5.34 -1.67 19.38
C SER A 33 -6.26 -2.65 18.65
N LEU A 34 -7.55 -2.32 18.51
CA LEU A 34 -8.51 -3.13 17.74
C LEU A 34 -8.19 -3.15 16.24
N ARG A 35 -7.74 -2.01 15.69
CA ARG A 35 -7.30 -1.91 14.28
C ARG A 35 -6.09 -2.81 13.97
N THR A 36 -5.16 -2.93 14.91
CA THR A 36 -3.97 -3.78 14.77
C THR A 36 -4.32 -5.27 14.84
N ALA A 37 -5.25 -5.67 15.71
CA ALA A 37 -5.65 -7.06 15.91
C ALA A 37 -6.46 -7.66 14.75
N ILE A 38 -7.28 -6.85 14.06
CA ILE A 38 -8.07 -7.31 12.90
C ILE A 38 -7.18 -7.56 11.68
N MET A 39 -6.06 -6.84 11.52
CA MET A 39 -5.12 -7.04 10.43
C MET A 39 -4.27 -8.30 10.59
N THR A 40 -3.95 -8.71 11.82
CA THR A 40 -3.19 -9.95 12.09
C THR A 40 -4.01 -11.22 11.88
N ALA A 41 -5.35 -11.13 11.94
CA ALA A 41 -6.25 -12.29 11.82
C ALA A 41 -6.61 -12.66 10.37
N ARG A 42 -6.19 -11.87 9.37
CA ARG A 42 -6.56 -12.06 7.95
C ARG A 42 -5.40 -12.43 7.03
N SER A 43 -4.30 -12.95 7.57
CA SER A 43 -3.26 -13.60 6.76
C SER A 43 -3.83 -14.88 6.12
N PRO A 44 -3.81 -15.04 4.78
CA PRO A 44 -4.18 -16.29 4.15
C PRO A 44 -3.06 -17.31 4.38
N SER A 45 -3.28 -18.20 5.35
CA SER A 45 -2.47 -19.41 5.50
C SER A 45 -2.82 -20.42 4.40
N ALA A 46 -1.79 -20.88 3.70
CA ALA A 46 -1.72 -22.11 2.90
C ALA A 46 -2.79 -22.31 1.80
N ALA A 47 -2.53 -21.75 0.61
CA ALA A 47 -3.10 -22.30 -0.62
C ALA A 47 -2.44 -23.67 -0.91
N HIS A 48 -3.18 -24.75 -0.62
CA HIS A 48 -2.85 -26.10 -1.10
C HIS A 48 -2.74 -26.09 -2.64
N ARG A 49 -1.51 -26.22 -3.15
CA ARG A 49 -1.28 -26.54 -4.57
C ARG A 49 -1.77 -27.95 -4.85
N LEU A 50 -2.87 -28.05 -5.60
CA LEU A 50 -3.27 -29.29 -6.27
C LEU A 50 -2.24 -29.60 -7.36
N SER A 51 -1.53 -30.72 -7.20
CA SER A 51 -0.61 -31.26 -8.19
C SER A 51 -1.41 -31.90 -9.33
N LEU A 52 -1.35 -31.30 -10.52
CA LEU A 52 -1.84 -31.88 -11.76
C LEU A 52 -0.62 -32.22 -12.63
N GLY A 53 -0.60 -33.45 -13.13
CA GLY A 53 0.55 -34.13 -13.74
C GLY A 53 1.17 -33.44 -14.96
N GLN A 54 2.44 -33.76 -15.18
CA GLN A 54 3.23 -33.38 -16.35
C GLN A 54 2.71 -34.03 -17.63
N PRO A 55 2.67 -33.29 -18.75
CA PRO A 55 2.94 -33.83 -20.06
C PRO A 55 4.42 -33.58 -20.43
N ASN A 56 5.10 -34.65 -20.82
CA ASN A 56 6.41 -34.62 -21.47
C ASN A 56 6.38 -33.68 -22.69
N SER A 57 7.05 -32.54 -22.57
CA SER A 57 7.53 -31.77 -23.71
C SER A 57 8.82 -31.07 -23.30
N ALA A 58 9.92 -31.47 -23.94
CA ALA A 58 11.22 -30.88 -23.72
C ALA A 58 11.17 -29.39 -24.12
N PRO A 59 11.62 -28.47 -23.27
CA PRO A 59 11.64 -27.04 -23.59
C PRO A 59 12.83 -26.67 -24.48
N SER A 60 12.62 -25.72 -25.39
CA SER A 60 13.50 -25.27 -26.49
C SER A 60 14.81 -24.58 -26.09
N TYR A 61 15.41 -24.91 -24.95
CA TYR A 61 16.71 -24.40 -24.50
C TYR A 61 17.80 -25.47 -24.45
N ALA A 62 17.73 -26.46 -25.36
CA ALA A 62 18.87 -27.32 -25.61
C ALA A 62 19.97 -26.51 -26.31
N LEU A 63 21.05 -26.22 -25.57
CA LEU A 63 22.29 -25.70 -26.15
C LEU A 63 22.85 -26.75 -27.14
N PRO A 64 23.42 -26.34 -28.28
CA PRO A 64 24.07 -27.29 -29.17
C PRO A 64 25.32 -27.86 -28.51
N THR A 65 25.40 -29.19 -28.41
CA THR A 65 26.60 -29.92 -28.01
C THR A 65 27.64 -29.75 -29.12
N LEU A 66 28.60 -28.84 -28.94
CA LEU A 66 29.76 -28.72 -29.81
C LEU A 66 30.71 -29.89 -29.54
N SER A 67 30.51 -31.00 -30.25
CA SER A 67 31.55 -32.01 -30.46
C SER A 67 32.41 -31.55 -31.64
N GLY A 68 33.60 -31.01 -31.34
CA GLY A 68 34.58 -30.59 -32.33
C GLY A 68 35.97 -30.97 -31.84
N ASN A 69 36.58 -31.95 -32.50
CA ASN A 69 37.98 -32.31 -32.37
C ASN A 69 38.87 -31.07 -32.61
N ALA A 70 39.66 -30.67 -31.62
CA ALA A 70 40.77 -29.74 -31.81
C ALA A 70 42.00 -30.21 -31.02
N THR A 71 43.09 -30.41 -31.75
CA THR A 71 44.45 -30.78 -31.31
C THR A 71 45.05 -29.71 -30.38
N PRO A 72 45.90 -30.08 -29.41
CA PRO A 72 46.38 -29.12 -28.41
C PRO A 72 47.66 -28.42 -28.89
N SER A 73 47.63 -27.09 -28.98
CA SER A 73 48.86 -26.28 -28.89
C SER A 73 48.54 -24.92 -28.27
N GLY A 74 49.26 -24.57 -27.20
CA GLY A 74 49.15 -23.29 -26.52
C GLY A 74 48.70 -23.38 -25.06
N ARG A 75 49.66 -23.45 -24.14
CA ARG A 75 49.47 -23.35 -22.70
C ARG A 75 49.13 -21.90 -22.32
N GLY A 76 47.83 -21.57 -22.22
CA GLY A 76 47.33 -20.40 -21.49
C GLY A 76 46.81 -20.81 -20.11
N PRO A 77 46.84 -19.94 -19.08
CA PRO A 77 46.32 -20.30 -17.77
C PRO A 77 44.81 -20.56 -17.84
N ALA A 78 44.38 -21.69 -17.27
CA ALA A 78 42.97 -22.06 -17.19
C ALA A 78 42.17 -20.98 -16.44
N PRO A 79 41.00 -20.55 -16.93
CA PRO A 79 40.11 -19.73 -16.14
C PRO A 79 39.45 -20.63 -15.08
N THR A 80 40.11 -20.74 -13.94
CA THR A 80 39.49 -21.18 -12.70
C THR A 80 38.55 -20.08 -12.22
N GLY A 81 37.26 -20.40 -12.14
CA GLY A 81 36.26 -19.55 -11.50
C GLY A 81 35.11 -19.22 -12.43
N SER A 82 33.93 -19.73 -12.09
CA SER A 82 32.65 -19.17 -12.48
C SER A 82 32.67 -17.66 -12.23
N GLN A 83 32.90 -16.88 -13.29
CA GLN A 83 32.81 -15.43 -13.23
C GLN A 83 31.37 -15.08 -12.82
N PRO A 84 31.16 -14.24 -11.79
CA PRO A 84 29.82 -13.76 -11.48
C PRO A 84 29.29 -13.03 -12.71
N VAL A 85 28.00 -13.24 -13.02
CA VAL A 85 27.30 -12.50 -14.09
C VAL A 85 27.60 -11.01 -13.90
N THR A 86 28.31 -10.40 -14.85
CA THR A 86 28.69 -9.00 -14.78
C THR A 86 27.44 -8.13 -14.83
N GLN A 87 27.43 -6.99 -14.11
CA GLN A 87 26.29 -6.06 -14.15
C GLN A 87 25.90 -5.67 -15.58
N HIS A 88 26.89 -5.58 -16.47
CA HIS A 88 26.68 -5.33 -17.90
C HIS A 88 25.88 -6.45 -18.60
N ALA A 89 26.16 -7.73 -18.30
CA ALA A 89 25.39 -8.85 -18.84
C ALA A 89 23.95 -8.86 -18.30
N LEU A 90 23.76 -8.49 -17.02
CA LEU A 90 22.45 -8.31 -16.40
C LEU A 90 21.63 -7.17 -17.03
N GLN A 91 22.29 -6.07 -17.40
CA GLN A 91 21.66 -4.95 -18.10
C GLN A 91 21.21 -5.32 -19.52
N LEU A 92 22.01 -6.11 -20.25
CA LEU A 92 21.64 -6.60 -21.60
C LEU A 92 20.51 -7.64 -21.56
N ALA A 93 20.41 -8.41 -20.47
CA ALA A 93 19.35 -9.39 -20.27
C ALA A 93 18.03 -8.77 -19.78
N ALA A 94 18.04 -7.52 -19.30
CA ALA A 94 16.84 -6.84 -18.85
C ALA A 94 16.06 -6.24 -20.04
N PRO A 95 14.77 -6.55 -20.20
CA PRO A 95 13.96 -5.93 -21.25
C PRO A 95 13.92 -4.41 -21.05
N ALA A 96 13.92 -3.66 -22.15
CA ALA A 96 13.84 -2.20 -22.12
C ALA A 96 12.63 -1.75 -21.25
N PRO A 97 12.82 -0.74 -20.37
CA PRO A 97 11.75 -0.30 -19.48
C PRO A 97 10.59 0.27 -20.30
N LYS A 98 9.38 -0.21 -20.04
CA LYS A 98 8.17 0.41 -20.59
C LYS A 98 7.91 1.70 -19.82
N LEU A 99 7.96 2.82 -20.52
CA LEU A 99 7.68 4.12 -19.94
C LEU A 99 6.16 4.32 -19.82
N VAL A 100 5.74 4.88 -18.69
CA VAL A 100 4.35 5.24 -18.41
C VAL A 100 4.33 6.71 -18.02
N ASP A 101 3.22 7.41 -18.28
CA ASP A 101 3.05 8.80 -17.86
C ASP A 101 3.23 8.96 -16.34
N ALA A 102 3.94 10.01 -15.93
CA ALA A 102 4.29 10.28 -14.53
C ALA A 102 3.05 10.50 -13.63
N HIS A 103 1.91 10.88 -14.19
CA HIS A 103 0.65 11.10 -13.45
C HIS A 103 -0.25 9.86 -13.41
N ALA A 104 0.07 8.79 -14.14
CA ALA A 104 -0.77 7.60 -14.21
C ALA A 104 -1.04 6.99 -12.83
N LEU A 105 -0.01 6.93 -11.97
CA LEU A 105 -0.17 6.42 -10.60
C LEU A 105 -1.09 7.30 -9.75
N LEU A 106 -0.98 8.63 -9.87
CA LEU A 106 -1.81 9.58 -9.12
C LEU A 106 -3.28 9.45 -9.52
N LEU A 107 -3.56 9.38 -10.82
CA LEU A 107 -4.92 9.20 -11.33
C LEU A 107 -5.49 7.85 -10.89
N LEU A 108 -4.73 6.76 -11.08
CA LEU A 108 -5.17 5.42 -10.72
C LEU A 108 -5.47 5.30 -9.23
N THR A 109 -4.61 5.84 -8.36
CA THR A 109 -4.81 5.78 -6.90
C THR A 109 -6.02 6.61 -6.45
N THR A 110 -6.26 7.75 -7.09
CA THR A 110 -7.45 8.59 -6.82
C THR A 110 -8.74 7.86 -7.19
N GLU A 111 -8.80 7.30 -8.40
CA GLU A 111 -9.99 6.55 -8.86
C GLU A 111 -10.18 5.25 -8.08
N THR A 112 -9.10 4.55 -7.73
CA THR A 112 -9.16 3.35 -6.89
C THR A 112 -9.77 3.68 -5.53
N HIS A 113 -9.42 4.82 -4.93
CA HIS A 113 -10.01 5.26 -3.67
C HIS A 113 -11.53 5.45 -3.79
N ALA A 114 -11.98 6.15 -4.84
CA ALA A 114 -13.41 6.39 -5.08
C ALA A 114 -14.18 5.08 -5.33
N LEU A 115 -13.62 4.16 -6.11
CA LEU A 115 -14.21 2.84 -6.38
C LEU A 115 -14.29 1.98 -5.12
N LEU A 116 -13.23 1.95 -4.30
CA LEU A 116 -13.22 1.20 -3.04
C LEU A 116 -14.25 1.77 -2.05
N ARG A 117 -14.41 3.10 -1.99
CA ARG A 117 -15.45 3.75 -1.19
C ARG A 117 -16.86 3.35 -1.63
N ALA A 118 -17.13 3.37 -2.93
CA ALA A 118 -18.42 2.95 -3.48
C ALA A 118 -18.70 1.48 -3.18
N SER A 119 -17.69 0.63 -3.35
CA SER A 119 -17.75 -0.80 -3.02
C SER A 119 -17.99 -1.04 -1.51
N ALA A 120 -17.29 -0.32 -0.63
CA ALA A 120 -17.48 -0.39 0.81
C ALA A 120 -18.90 0.03 1.19
N THR A 121 -19.41 1.12 0.60
CA THR A 121 -20.80 1.58 0.80
C THR A 121 -21.81 0.51 0.37
N HIS A 122 -21.59 -0.14 -0.79
CA HIS A 122 -22.43 -1.24 -1.25
C HIS A 122 -22.39 -2.43 -0.28
N CYS A 123 -21.21 -2.84 0.16
CA CYS A 123 -21.03 -3.93 1.11
C CYS A 123 -21.74 -3.65 2.43
N VAL A 124 -21.60 -2.44 2.99
CA VAL A 124 -22.30 -2.01 4.21
C VAL A 124 -23.81 -2.07 4.05
N ARG A 125 -24.34 -1.56 2.93
CA ARG A 125 -25.79 -1.63 2.64
C ARG A 125 -26.26 -3.07 2.52
N GLN A 126 -25.53 -3.91 1.80
CA GLN A 126 -25.87 -5.32 1.62
C GLN A 126 -25.84 -6.08 2.95
N THR A 127 -24.83 -5.85 3.79
CA THR A 127 -24.76 -6.44 5.13
C THR A 127 -25.96 -6.01 5.98
N ALA A 128 -26.34 -4.73 5.95
CA ALA A 128 -27.51 -4.25 6.68
C ALA A 128 -28.82 -4.92 6.21
N GLU A 129 -29.02 -5.09 4.91
CA GLU A 129 -30.19 -5.80 4.36
C GLU A 129 -30.19 -7.29 4.73
N LEU A 130 -29.04 -7.96 4.69
CA LEU A 130 -28.90 -9.34 5.16
C LEU A 130 -29.21 -9.45 6.66
N THR A 131 -28.71 -8.53 7.48
CA THR A 131 -29.00 -8.50 8.92
C THR A 131 -30.50 -8.30 9.19
N LYS A 132 -31.18 -7.43 8.43
CA LYS A 132 -32.65 -7.28 8.51
C LYS A 132 -33.37 -8.57 8.12
N THR A 133 -32.91 -9.25 7.08
CA THR A 133 -33.51 -10.51 6.61
C THR A 133 -33.33 -11.62 7.65
N LEU A 134 -32.13 -11.74 8.23
CA LEU A 134 -31.81 -12.71 9.29
C LEU A 134 -32.61 -12.45 10.57
N ALA A 135 -32.88 -11.19 10.90
CA ALA A 135 -33.76 -10.81 12.00
C ALA A 135 -35.20 -11.26 11.75
N LYS A 136 -35.71 -11.13 10.52
CA LYS A 136 -37.06 -11.61 10.15
C LYS A 136 -37.19 -13.12 10.23
N THR A 137 -36.11 -13.86 10.00
CA THR A 137 -36.11 -15.34 10.04
C THR A 137 -35.78 -15.92 11.42
N ASN A 138 -35.71 -15.09 12.49
CA ASN A 138 -35.30 -15.50 13.84
C ASN A 138 -33.95 -16.27 13.90
N LEU A 139 -33.07 -16.06 12.92
CA LEU A 139 -31.73 -16.67 12.84
C LEU A 139 -30.62 -15.73 13.35
N ARG A 140 -31.00 -14.65 14.03
CA ARG A 140 -30.08 -13.63 14.51
C ARG A 140 -29.37 -14.14 15.77
N ARG A 141 -28.04 -14.27 15.73
CA ARG A 141 -27.22 -14.25 16.96
C ARG A 141 -27.05 -12.79 17.37
N ASP A 142 -27.47 -12.45 18.58
CA ASP A 142 -27.33 -11.10 19.14
C ASP A 142 -25.91 -10.79 19.67
N ASP A 143 -24.96 -11.72 19.51
CA ASP A 143 -23.64 -11.68 20.15
C ASP A 143 -22.60 -10.76 19.52
N LEU A 144 -22.96 -9.91 18.57
CA LEU A 144 -22.00 -8.95 17.99
C LEU A 144 -22.52 -7.55 18.23
N ASN A 145 -21.94 -6.91 19.25
CA ASN A 145 -21.89 -5.45 19.42
C ASN A 145 -21.05 -4.85 18.27
N ALA A 146 -21.49 -5.08 17.03
CA ALA A 146 -20.85 -4.61 15.83
C ALA A 146 -21.12 -3.11 15.74
N THR A 147 -20.11 -2.32 16.10
CA THR A 147 -20.09 -0.89 15.80
C THR A 147 -20.39 -0.72 14.32
N ALA A 148 -21.24 0.26 13.97
CA ALA A 148 -21.60 0.52 12.59
C ALA A 148 -20.33 0.57 11.70
N PRO A 149 -20.32 -0.12 10.55
CA PRO A 149 -19.12 -0.22 9.73
C PRO A 149 -18.74 1.18 9.22
N ASP A 150 -17.58 1.65 9.66
CA ASP A 150 -16.98 2.89 9.20
C ASP A 150 -16.47 2.71 7.77
N ILE A 151 -17.15 3.33 6.81
CA ILE A 151 -16.85 3.24 5.37
C ILE A 151 -15.42 3.74 5.09
N GLU A 152 -14.96 4.77 5.79
CA GLU A 152 -13.61 5.31 5.61
C GLU A 152 -12.56 4.31 6.06
N PHE A 153 -12.82 3.67 7.20
CA PHE A 153 -11.94 2.65 7.75
C PHE A 153 -11.85 1.43 6.82
N GLU A 154 -12.99 0.90 6.35
CA GLU A 154 -13.02 -0.24 5.43
C GLU A 154 -12.33 0.09 4.09
N THR A 155 -12.55 1.31 3.56
CA THR A 155 -11.89 1.79 2.35
C THR A 155 -10.37 1.85 2.54
N SER A 156 -9.93 2.39 3.68
CA SER A 156 -8.50 2.49 4.02
C SER A 156 -7.85 1.12 4.15
N VAL A 157 -8.49 0.16 4.81
CA VAL A 157 -7.97 -1.22 4.96
C VAL A 157 -7.77 -1.89 3.60
N ARG A 158 -8.75 -1.77 2.69
CA ARG A 158 -8.65 -2.35 1.34
C ARG A 158 -7.57 -1.67 0.52
N MET A 159 -7.48 -0.35 0.58
CA MET A 159 -6.47 0.43 -0.13
C MET A 159 -5.05 0.13 0.37
N GLU A 160 -4.90 -0.02 1.68
CA GLU A 160 -3.64 -0.41 2.31
C GLU A 160 -3.21 -1.82 1.92
N ALA A 161 -4.14 -2.77 1.80
CA ALA A 161 -3.84 -4.12 1.33
C ALA A 161 -3.28 -4.13 -0.11
N ILE A 162 -3.84 -3.30 -1.00
CA ILE A 162 -3.30 -3.12 -2.36
C ILE A 162 -1.87 -2.57 -2.27
N GLY A 163 -1.67 -1.51 -1.48
CA GLY A 163 -0.35 -0.93 -1.24
C GLY A 163 0.65 -1.95 -0.68
N PHE A 164 0.23 -2.81 0.25
CA PHE A 164 1.04 -3.86 0.86
C PHE A 164 1.59 -4.82 -0.18
N HIS A 165 0.73 -5.34 -1.06
CA HIS A 165 1.19 -6.24 -2.12
C HIS A 165 2.15 -5.54 -3.07
N VAL A 166 1.86 -4.30 -3.48
CA VAL A 166 2.75 -3.53 -4.36
C VAL A 166 4.12 -3.31 -3.70
N GLY A 167 4.15 -2.85 -2.46
CA GLY A 167 5.37 -2.60 -1.71
C GLY A 167 6.22 -3.85 -1.51
N ALA A 168 5.60 -4.98 -1.16
CA ALA A 168 6.30 -6.26 -1.00
C ALA A 168 6.96 -6.71 -2.31
N ASN A 169 6.22 -6.69 -3.42
CA ASN A 169 6.74 -7.12 -4.73
C ASN A 169 7.88 -6.20 -5.23
N ILE A 170 7.74 -4.88 -5.07
CA ILE A 170 8.80 -3.93 -5.45
C ILE A 170 10.04 -4.15 -4.57
N ALA A 171 9.86 -4.26 -3.25
CA ALA A 171 10.96 -4.51 -2.33
C ALA A 171 11.69 -5.82 -2.66
N GLN A 172 10.97 -6.91 -2.95
CA GLN A 172 11.55 -8.18 -3.35
C GLN A 172 12.43 -8.03 -4.60
N ARG A 173 11.93 -7.34 -5.64
CA ARG A 173 12.65 -7.12 -6.89
C ARG A 173 13.91 -6.26 -6.68
N LEU A 174 13.79 -5.18 -5.93
CA LEU A 174 14.91 -4.25 -5.68
C LEU A 174 15.95 -4.85 -4.71
N ALA A 175 15.52 -5.63 -3.72
CA ALA A 175 16.40 -6.30 -2.77
C ALA A 175 17.22 -7.44 -3.39
N GLY A 176 16.71 -8.09 -4.45
CA GLY A 176 17.45 -9.14 -5.17
C GLY A 176 18.68 -8.65 -5.92
N LEU A 177 18.81 -7.34 -6.15
CA LEU A 177 19.93 -6.74 -6.90
C LEU A 177 21.09 -6.27 -6.01
N ARG A 178 21.06 -6.59 -4.72
CA ARG A 178 21.93 -5.98 -3.72
C ARG A 178 22.41 -6.97 -2.67
N PRO A 179 23.55 -6.67 -2.01
CA PRO A 179 23.99 -7.43 -0.85
C PRO A 179 22.90 -7.49 0.22
N PRO A 180 22.86 -8.57 1.03
CA PRO A 180 21.85 -8.73 2.08
C PRO A 180 21.80 -7.53 3.03
N LEU A 181 20.59 -7.10 3.37
CA LEU A 181 20.37 -6.10 4.40
C LEU A 181 20.52 -6.74 5.78
N THR A 182 21.51 -6.30 6.55
CA THR A 182 21.89 -6.93 7.82
C THR A 182 21.21 -6.31 9.04
N SER A 183 20.81 -5.03 8.96
CA SER A 183 20.17 -4.32 10.06
C SER A 183 18.84 -3.68 9.65
N THR A 184 17.95 -3.50 10.63
CA THR A 184 16.69 -2.76 10.46
C THR A 184 16.92 -1.34 9.95
N LEU A 185 18.02 -0.71 10.36
CA LEU A 185 18.38 0.62 9.87
C LEU A 185 18.73 0.60 8.39
N ASP A 186 19.40 -0.44 7.89
CA ASP A 186 19.73 -0.57 6.47
C ASP A 186 18.49 -0.89 5.63
N VAL A 187 17.52 -1.61 6.19
CA VAL A 187 16.18 -1.77 5.60
C VAL A 187 15.48 -0.42 5.47
N LEU A 188 15.53 0.43 6.50
CA LEU A 188 14.90 1.75 6.45
C LEU A 188 15.61 2.70 5.47
N LYS A 189 16.95 2.68 5.42
CA LYS A 189 17.71 3.43 4.41
C LYS A 189 17.38 2.99 3.00
N PHE A 190 17.22 1.68 2.79
CA PHE A 190 16.74 1.15 1.52
C PHE A 190 15.35 1.67 1.16
N ILE A 191 14.42 1.70 2.10
CA ILE A 191 13.09 2.26 1.87
C ILE A 191 13.19 3.74 1.50
N CYS A 192 13.97 4.52 2.25
CA CYS A 192 14.11 5.96 2.06
C CYS A 192 14.74 6.33 0.71
N LYS A 193 15.64 5.48 0.20
CA LYS A 193 16.41 5.75 -1.00
C LYS A 193 15.88 5.00 -2.21
N GLU A 194 15.83 3.68 -2.18
CA GLU A 194 15.55 2.86 -3.37
C GLU A 194 14.04 2.69 -3.60
N LEU A 195 13.29 2.32 -2.56
CA LEU A 195 11.84 2.15 -2.70
C LEU A 195 11.18 3.51 -2.99
N TRP A 196 11.54 4.54 -2.23
CA TRP A 196 10.96 5.88 -2.39
C TRP A 196 11.24 6.45 -3.79
N THR A 197 12.47 6.31 -4.30
CA THR A 197 12.79 6.78 -5.66
C THR A 197 12.11 5.94 -6.73
N THR A 198 11.92 4.64 -6.52
CA THR A 198 11.22 3.79 -7.48
C THR A 198 9.73 4.15 -7.59
N VAL A 199 9.09 4.53 -6.48
CA VAL A 199 7.63 4.80 -6.45
C VAL A 199 7.31 6.27 -6.72
N TRP A 200 8.11 7.19 -6.18
CA TRP A 200 7.86 8.63 -6.22
C TRP A 200 9.00 9.44 -6.83
N GLU A 201 10.02 8.80 -7.43
CA GLU A 201 11.13 9.47 -8.14
C GLU A 201 11.80 10.57 -7.29
N LYS A 202 11.83 10.34 -5.98
CA LYS A 202 12.41 11.23 -4.96
C LYS A 202 12.90 10.38 -3.79
N GLN A 203 13.88 10.87 -3.04
CA GLN A 203 14.29 10.28 -1.76
C GLN A 203 13.53 10.94 -0.60
N VAL A 204 13.32 10.20 0.48
CA VAL A 204 12.78 10.78 1.73
C VAL A 204 13.71 11.91 2.20
N ASP A 205 13.14 13.05 2.60
CA ASP A 205 13.93 14.23 2.97
C ASP A 205 14.65 14.06 4.31
N ASN A 206 14.00 13.40 5.27
CA ASN A 206 14.58 13.20 6.60
C ASN A 206 14.19 11.83 7.18
N LEU A 207 15.17 11.12 7.72
CA LEU A 207 15.00 9.91 8.52
C LEU A 207 15.54 10.17 9.92
N ARG A 208 14.64 10.20 10.92
CA ARG A 208 15.00 10.25 12.34
C ARG A 208 14.83 8.86 12.95
N THR A 209 15.72 8.49 13.86
CA THR A 209 15.75 7.16 14.48
C THR A 209 15.88 7.26 15.99
N ASN A 210 15.39 6.27 16.71
CA ASN A 210 15.57 6.12 18.16
C ASN A 210 16.15 4.74 18.47
N HIS A 211 16.95 4.62 19.52
CA HIS A 211 17.49 3.36 20.01
C HIS A 211 16.42 2.34 20.43
N ARG A 212 15.15 2.78 20.56
CA ARG A 212 13.99 1.94 20.92
C ARG A 212 13.18 1.41 19.72
N GLY A 213 13.76 1.34 18.53
CA GLY A 213 13.07 0.82 17.35
C GLY A 213 11.93 1.71 16.84
N VAL A 214 12.05 3.03 17.04
CA VAL A 214 11.12 4.03 16.51
C VAL A 214 11.83 4.86 15.44
N TYR A 215 11.19 4.99 14.29
CA TYR A 215 11.72 5.69 13.13
C TYR A 215 10.67 6.67 12.59
N VAL A 216 11.12 7.82 12.13
CA VAL A 216 10.25 8.86 11.57
C VAL A 216 10.81 9.29 10.23
N LEU A 217 10.04 9.04 9.17
CA LEU A 217 10.35 9.44 7.81
C LEU A 217 9.52 10.68 7.48
N GLN A 218 10.16 11.74 7.03
CA GLN A 218 9.49 12.98 6.67
C GLN A 218 9.75 13.28 5.19
N ASP A 219 8.66 13.54 4.46
CA ASP A 219 8.68 14.03 3.09
C ASP A 219 7.94 15.37 3.06
N ASN A 220 8.65 16.46 2.76
CA ASN A 220 8.14 17.83 2.74
C ASN A 220 7.32 18.13 1.49
N ALA A 221 7.51 17.35 0.41
CA ALA A 221 6.86 17.53 -0.88
C ALA A 221 6.36 16.20 -1.40
N PHE A 222 5.50 15.55 -0.61
CA PHE A 222 5.06 14.20 -0.86
C PHE A 222 4.18 14.15 -2.11
N LYS A 223 4.68 13.51 -3.17
CA LYS A 223 4.08 13.55 -4.52
C LYS A 223 2.59 13.21 -4.56
N PRO A 224 2.07 12.20 -3.83
CA PRO A 224 0.63 11.91 -3.82
C PRO A 224 -0.24 13.07 -3.35
N LEU A 225 0.29 13.99 -2.55
CA LEU A 225 -0.44 15.12 -1.99
C LEU A 225 -0.21 16.43 -2.76
N LEU A 226 0.79 16.49 -3.65
CA LEU A 226 1.28 17.73 -4.26
C LEU A 226 0.20 18.52 -5.02
N ARG A 227 -0.76 17.81 -5.62
CA ARG A 227 -1.81 18.40 -6.47
C ARG A 227 -3.20 18.38 -5.84
N MET A 228 -3.30 17.95 -4.58
CA MET A 228 -4.59 17.93 -3.89
C MET A 228 -4.99 19.35 -3.47
N SER A 229 -6.22 19.73 -3.82
CA SER A 229 -6.81 21.00 -3.41
C SER A 229 -8.32 20.85 -3.30
N THR A 230 -8.93 21.59 -2.37
CA THR A 230 -10.39 21.70 -2.26
C THR A 230 -10.80 23.17 -2.23
N PRO A 231 -12.00 23.52 -2.73
CA PRO A 231 -12.51 24.89 -2.66
C PRO A 231 -12.75 25.34 -1.21
N SER A 232 -12.84 24.41 -0.26
CA SER A 232 -13.08 24.66 1.17
C SER A 232 -11.85 25.09 1.96
N GLY A 233 -10.71 25.31 1.29
CA GLY A 233 -9.47 25.80 1.90
C GLY A 233 -8.51 24.70 2.37
N GLN A 234 -7.36 25.12 2.90
CA GLN A 234 -6.23 24.23 3.21
C GLN A 234 -6.53 23.24 4.35
N ALA A 235 -7.27 23.67 5.38
CA ALA A 235 -7.59 22.81 6.53
C ALA A 235 -8.47 21.61 6.13
N GLU A 236 -9.49 21.85 5.32
CA GLU A 236 -10.35 20.76 4.81
C GLU A 236 -9.61 19.90 3.79
N THR A 237 -8.75 20.50 2.95
CA THR A 237 -7.85 19.73 2.07
C THR A 237 -6.95 18.78 2.88
N ALA A 238 -6.34 19.25 3.97
CA ALA A 238 -5.52 18.43 4.86
C ALA A 238 -6.31 17.29 5.50
N ARG A 239 -7.54 17.56 5.96
CA ARG A 239 -8.42 16.53 6.51
C ARG A 239 -8.74 15.44 5.49
N GLN A 240 -9.16 15.81 4.28
CA GLN A 240 -9.52 14.86 3.23
C GLN A 240 -8.30 14.08 2.70
N SER A 241 -7.13 14.70 2.67
CA SER A 241 -5.89 14.06 2.20
C SER A 241 -5.45 12.84 3.01
N LYS A 242 -5.87 12.74 4.28
CA LYS A 242 -5.53 11.60 5.15
C LYS A 242 -6.00 10.25 4.58
N SER A 243 -7.12 10.22 3.85
CA SER A 243 -7.65 8.99 3.25
C SER A 243 -6.77 8.44 2.12
N HIS A 244 -5.97 9.31 1.48
CA HIS A 244 -5.03 8.95 0.41
C HIS A 244 -3.71 8.38 0.95
N LEU A 245 -3.46 8.45 2.26
CA LEU A 245 -2.25 7.91 2.88
C LEU A 245 -2.29 6.38 3.06
N ALA A 246 -3.47 5.76 2.98
CA ALA A 246 -3.61 4.30 3.14
C ALA A 246 -2.76 3.52 2.14
N TYR A 247 -2.70 3.95 0.89
CA TYR A 247 -1.91 3.28 -0.15
C TYR A 247 -0.38 3.39 0.12
N PRO A 248 0.20 4.58 0.36
CA PRO A 248 1.59 4.72 0.80
C PRO A 248 1.93 3.95 2.09
N ILE A 249 1.05 3.97 3.09
CA ILE A 249 1.23 3.17 4.33
C ILE A 249 1.38 1.70 3.97
N GLY A 250 0.49 1.19 3.12
CA GLY A 250 0.54 -0.17 2.60
C GLY A 250 1.89 -0.48 1.94
N ILE A 251 2.37 0.39 1.04
CA ILE A 251 3.66 0.21 0.36
C ILE A 251 4.80 0.04 1.36
N VAL A 252 4.89 0.92 2.36
CA VAL A 252 5.95 0.85 3.37
C VAL A 252 5.83 -0.43 4.21
N ARG A 253 4.62 -0.78 4.65
CA ARG A 253 4.39 -2.02 5.42
C ARG A 253 4.73 -3.27 4.64
N GLY A 254 4.33 -3.33 3.37
CA GLY A 254 4.63 -4.45 2.48
C GLY A 254 6.13 -4.63 2.28
N ALA A 255 6.86 -3.53 2.07
CA ALA A 255 8.30 -3.55 1.92
C ALA A 255 9.01 -4.01 3.21
N LEU A 256 8.58 -3.53 4.38
CA LEU A 256 9.13 -3.95 5.68
C LEU A 256 8.89 -5.43 5.94
N ALA A 257 7.67 -5.92 5.68
CA ALA A 257 7.32 -7.33 5.83
C ALA A 257 8.14 -8.22 4.90
N GLN A 258 8.33 -7.82 3.64
CA GLN A 258 9.16 -8.55 2.67
C GLN A 258 10.62 -8.67 3.12
N MET A 259 11.13 -7.68 3.85
CA MET A 259 12.48 -7.66 4.39
C MET A 259 12.59 -8.29 5.79
N GLY A 260 11.53 -8.91 6.30
CA GLY A 260 11.53 -9.58 7.60
C GLY A 260 11.53 -8.61 8.80
N VAL A 261 11.14 -7.35 8.61
CA VAL A 261 11.03 -6.35 9.68
C VAL A 261 9.56 -6.17 10.07
N PRO A 262 9.07 -6.84 11.13
CA PRO A 262 7.71 -6.63 11.59
C PRO A 262 7.59 -5.23 12.23
N ALA A 263 6.71 -4.40 11.69
CA ALA A 263 6.52 -3.03 12.13
C ALA A 263 5.08 -2.54 11.96
N THR A 264 4.69 -1.60 12.80
CA THR A 264 3.51 -0.77 12.58
C THR A 264 3.93 0.53 11.90
N VAL A 265 3.11 0.98 10.95
CA VAL A 265 3.35 2.21 10.19
C VAL A 265 2.10 3.07 10.30
N VAL A 266 2.27 4.31 10.72
CA VAL A 266 1.20 5.31 10.76
C VAL A 266 1.69 6.53 10.01
N ALA A 267 0.89 7.05 9.09
CA ALA A 267 1.21 8.29 8.40
C ALA A 267 0.27 9.41 8.81
N GLU A 268 0.80 10.62 8.88
CA GLU A 268 0.04 11.82 9.18
C GLU A 268 0.43 12.96 8.23
N THR A 269 -0.54 13.83 7.97
CA THR A 269 -0.34 15.09 7.26
C THR A 269 -1.17 16.16 7.95
N ASN A 270 -0.51 17.27 8.27
CA ASN A 270 -1.11 18.45 8.90
C ASN A 270 -1.15 19.64 7.94
N GLN A 271 -0.20 19.70 7.01
CA GLN A 271 -0.08 20.74 6.00
C GLN A 271 0.39 20.10 4.70
N LEU A 272 -0.36 20.30 3.61
CA LEU A 272 0.07 19.83 2.31
C LEU A 272 1.22 20.70 1.79
N PRO A 273 2.19 20.12 1.05
CA PRO A 273 2.27 18.71 0.62
C PRO A 273 3.08 17.80 1.57
N GLN A 274 3.31 18.18 2.82
CA GLN A 274 4.14 17.41 3.75
C GLN A 274 3.42 16.16 4.28
N CYS A 275 4.17 15.07 4.43
CA CYS A 275 3.73 13.83 5.07
C CYS A 275 4.82 13.29 6.01
N VAL A 276 4.40 12.72 7.13
CA VAL A 276 5.30 12.08 8.11
C VAL A 276 4.83 10.66 8.36
N PHE A 277 5.74 9.70 8.26
CA PHE A 277 5.51 8.29 8.55
C PHE A 277 6.23 7.92 9.84
N HIS A 278 5.45 7.46 10.82
CA HIS A 278 5.90 6.91 12.09
C HIS A 278 5.95 5.39 11.97
N ILE A 279 7.15 4.83 12.11
CA ILE A 279 7.41 3.39 12.01
C ILE A 279 7.89 2.89 13.36
N LYS A 280 7.20 1.90 13.92
CA LYS A 280 7.60 1.25 15.18
C LYS A 280 7.80 -0.24 14.94
N THR A 281 9.00 -0.72 15.19
CA THR A 281 9.36 -2.13 14.99
C THR A 281 9.01 -2.95 16.23
N THR A 282 8.49 -4.16 16.03
CA THR A 282 8.16 -5.10 17.11
C THR A 282 9.29 -6.12 17.25
N GLY A 283 10.31 -5.84 18.06
CA GLY A 283 11.39 -6.82 18.31
C GLY A 283 12.79 -6.25 18.49
N SER A 284 12.95 -5.03 18.99
CA SER A 284 14.25 -4.49 19.42
C SER A 284 14.52 -4.77 20.88
#